data_AF-A0A3M1D4F1-F1
#
_entry.id   AF-A0A3M1D4F1-F1
#
_cell.length_a   1.000
_cell.length_b   1.000
_cell.length_c   1.000
_cell.angle_alpha   90.00
_cell.angle_beta   90.00
_cell.angle_gamma   90.00
#
_symmetry.space_group_name_H-M   'P 1'
#
loop_
_entity.id
_entity.type
_entity.pdbx_description
1 polymer ?
#
loop_
_entity_poly.entity_id
_entity_poly.type
_entity_poly.pdbx_seq_one_letter_code
_entity_poly.pdbx_strand_id
1 'polypeptide(L)'
;MKAVWLKEVRQTTESAEFRKWLQALDDLRKELQALEEQAREIASQISLTSFRSEQVQKEAIDNLYRAGEYDDEAARLRAESAEIENKSYEAVANFENQRIYVSGLYSRMGALEHHLLSVRSEVEGLDKALQASRDREQRADIEKTLKRKRNELSKIEREFKEAADLYERESRRKSSLWKEVEHLWARALDLNLSVAEKKVKSKRCRMVAEKMFRKAEQLKESARRLEQELEASKGRHREKLQQFEHHLKEAGKLFDCLVGEEFLYWPAKEKTASVYCVPVANQPAGYNIDLEAGQVYLVDRQRGVEFIEPLPPGGMQSQDNDPRIDEFFKVRPGAKATAAAKPSDA
;
A
#
# COMPACT_ATOMS: atom_id res chain seq x y z
N MET A 1 -12.18 -33.79 -55.75
CA MET A 1 -12.19 -32.47 -56.40
C MET A 1 -12.04 -32.54 -57.89
N LYS A 2 -13.06 -32.07 -58.58
CA LYS A 2 -13.08 -31.85 -60.03
C LYS A 2 -12.93 -30.35 -60.30
N ALA A 3 -12.48 -29.98 -61.50
CA ALA A 3 -12.58 -28.59 -61.94
C ALA A 3 -14.05 -28.28 -62.28
N VAL A 4 -14.53 -27.11 -61.85
CA VAL A 4 -15.94 -26.69 -61.94
C VAL A 4 -16.09 -25.39 -62.73
N TRP A 5 -17.32 -25.13 -63.20
CA TRP A 5 -17.70 -23.88 -63.86
C TRP A 5 -18.14 -22.83 -62.82
N LEU A 6 -18.01 -21.53 -63.14
CA LEU A 6 -18.43 -20.45 -62.24
C LEU A 6 -19.91 -20.56 -61.83
N LYS A 7 -20.78 -21.04 -62.73
CA LYS A 7 -22.21 -21.28 -62.46
C LYS A 7 -22.43 -22.33 -61.37
N GLU A 8 -21.60 -23.37 -61.32
CA GLU A 8 -21.71 -24.46 -60.33
C GLU A 8 -21.31 -23.94 -58.94
N VAL A 9 -20.24 -23.12 -58.85
CA VAL A 9 -19.83 -22.47 -57.59
C VAL A 9 -20.90 -21.51 -57.07
N ARG A 10 -21.51 -20.70 -57.96
CA ARG A 10 -22.61 -19.80 -57.59
C ARG A 10 -23.86 -20.55 -57.13
N GLN A 11 -24.24 -21.61 -57.81
CA GLN A 11 -25.36 -22.46 -57.39
C GLN A 11 -25.12 -23.07 -55.99
N THR A 12 -23.88 -23.45 -55.69
CA THR A 12 -23.48 -23.92 -54.36
C THR A 12 -23.55 -22.80 -53.31
N THR A 13 -22.97 -21.62 -53.54
CA THR A 13 -22.97 -20.51 -52.57
C THR A 13 -24.36 -19.88 -52.37
N GLU A 14 -25.21 -19.92 -53.39
CA GLU A 14 -26.61 -19.49 -53.30
C GLU A 14 -27.52 -20.53 -52.61
N SER A 15 -27.06 -21.77 -52.43
CA SER A 15 -27.85 -22.84 -51.81
C SER A 15 -28.20 -22.56 -50.35
N ALA A 16 -29.38 -23.03 -49.93
CA ALA A 16 -29.82 -22.91 -48.54
C ALA A 16 -28.90 -23.65 -47.55
N GLU A 17 -28.27 -24.75 -48.00
CA GLU A 17 -27.33 -25.53 -47.20
C GLU A 17 -26.03 -24.77 -46.95
N PHE A 18 -25.44 -24.18 -47.99
CA PHE A 18 -24.26 -23.34 -47.86
C PHE A 18 -24.51 -22.11 -46.97
N ARG A 19 -25.62 -21.40 -47.17
CA ARG A 19 -25.98 -20.24 -46.34
C ARG A 19 -26.16 -20.61 -44.88
N LYS A 20 -26.79 -21.75 -44.58
CA LYS A 20 -26.94 -22.26 -43.21
C LYS A 20 -25.58 -22.66 -42.60
N TRP A 21 -24.72 -23.31 -43.37
CA TRP A 21 -23.36 -23.67 -42.94
C TRP A 21 -22.53 -22.41 -42.63
N LEU A 22 -22.55 -21.40 -43.52
CA LEU A 22 -21.82 -20.15 -43.37
C LEU A 22 -22.33 -19.34 -42.16
N GLN A 23 -23.64 -19.30 -41.94
CA GLN A 23 -24.22 -18.67 -40.75
C GLN A 23 -23.75 -19.34 -39.46
N ALA A 24 -23.77 -20.68 -39.39
CA ALA A 24 -23.28 -21.41 -38.23
C ALA A 24 -21.77 -21.19 -37.97
N LEU A 25 -20.97 -21.03 -39.04
CA LEU A 25 -19.54 -20.68 -38.93
C LEU A 25 -19.34 -19.25 -38.38
N ASP A 26 -20.17 -18.30 -38.81
CA ASP A 26 -20.11 -16.92 -38.33
C ASP A 26 -20.61 -16.78 -36.87
N ASP A 27 -21.61 -17.56 -36.48
CA ASP A 27 -22.06 -17.65 -35.09
C ASP A 27 -20.96 -18.25 -34.18
N LEU A 28 -20.27 -19.31 -34.62
CA LEU A 28 -19.09 -19.85 -33.92
C LEU A 28 -17.94 -18.82 -33.82
N ARG A 29 -17.72 -18.01 -34.86
CA ARG A 29 -16.72 -16.92 -34.85
C ARG A 29 -17.05 -15.86 -33.81
N LYS A 30 -18.31 -15.43 -33.72
CA LYS A 30 -18.78 -14.47 -32.70
C LYS A 30 -18.65 -15.04 -31.28
N GLU A 31 -18.98 -16.32 -31.08
CA GLU A 31 -18.79 -17.01 -29.79
C GLU A 31 -17.30 -17.03 -29.39
N LEU A 32 -16.38 -17.31 -30.32
CA LEU A 32 -14.94 -17.27 -30.07
C LEU A 32 -14.45 -15.87 -29.69
N GLN A 33 -14.85 -14.84 -30.44
CA GLN A 33 -14.52 -13.44 -30.14
C GLN A 33 -15.01 -13.02 -28.74
N ALA A 34 -16.26 -13.35 -28.40
CA ALA A 34 -16.82 -13.07 -27.08
C ALA A 34 -16.08 -13.80 -25.95
N LEU A 35 -15.66 -15.06 -26.16
CA LEU A 35 -14.85 -15.81 -25.20
C LEU A 35 -13.44 -15.22 -25.01
N GLU A 36 -12.82 -14.68 -26.07
CA GLU A 36 -11.53 -13.99 -26.00
C GLU A 36 -11.61 -12.64 -25.30
N GLU A 37 -12.69 -11.89 -25.49
CA GLU A 37 -12.95 -10.65 -24.79
C GLU A 37 -13.21 -10.93 -23.30
N GLN A 38 -14.04 -11.92 -22.97
CA GLN A 38 -14.25 -12.37 -21.59
C GLN A 38 -12.93 -12.82 -20.93
N ALA A 39 -12.10 -13.59 -21.65
CA ALA A 39 -10.80 -14.03 -21.12
C ALA A 39 -9.83 -12.86 -20.88
N ARG A 40 -9.81 -11.86 -21.78
CA ARG A 40 -9.03 -10.62 -21.60
C ARG A 40 -9.52 -9.80 -20.41
N GLU A 41 -10.84 -9.69 -20.22
CA GLU A 41 -11.41 -9.00 -19.06
C GLU A 41 -11.01 -9.70 -17.75
N ILE A 42 -11.25 -11.01 -17.63
CA ILE A 42 -10.89 -11.78 -16.42
C ILE A 42 -9.39 -11.67 -16.12
N ALA A 43 -8.52 -11.76 -17.14
CA ALA A 43 -7.07 -11.58 -16.97
C ALA A 43 -6.70 -10.20 -16.40
N SER A 44 -7.38 -9.13 -16.84
CA SER A 44 -7.20 -7.78 -16.29
C SER A 44 -7.67 -7.68 -14.83
N GLN A 45 -8.79 -8.34 -14.49
CA GLN A 45 -9.33 -8.36 -13.13
C GLN A 45 -8.43 -9.15 -12.17
N ILE A 46 -7.81 -10.26 -12.61
CA ILE A 46 -6.79 -11.00 -11.86
C ILE A 46 -5.61 -10.07 -11.54
N SER A 47 -5.03 -9.44 -12.55
CA SER A 47 -3.86 -8.55 -12.38
C SER A 47 -4.13 -7.43 -11.37
N LEU A 48 -5.27 -6.74 -11.50
CA LEU A 48 -5.69 -5.69 -10.59
C LEU A 48 -5.94 -6.20 -9.16
N THR A 49 -6.54 -7.37 -9.01
CA THR A 49 -6.87 -7.97 -7.70
C THR A 49 -5.62 -8.43 -6.98
N SER A 50 -4.70 -9.10 -7.69
CA SER A 50 -3.40 -9.52 -7.16
C SER A 50 -2.56 -8.32 -6.71
N PHE A 51 -2.45 -7.28 -7.53
CA PHE A 51 -1.76 -6.03 -7.16
C PHE A 51 -2.35 -5.39 -5.89
N ARG A 52 -3.69 -5.29 -5.81
CA ARG A 52 -4.38 -4.79 -4.61
C ARG A 52 -4.11 -5.66 -3.38
N SER A 53 -4.02 -6.98 -3.54
CA SER A 53 -3.70 -7.89 -2.43
C SER A 53 -2.28 -7.67 -1.90
N GLU A 54 -1.30 -7.46 -2.79
CA GLU A 54 0.09 -7.17 -2.41
C GLU A 54 0.23 -5.81 -1.73
N GLN A 55 -0.46 -4.78 -2.26
CA GLN A 55 -0.44 -3.45 -1.65
C GLN A 55 -1.00 -3.50 -0.21
N VAL A 56 -2.17 -4.10 -0.02
CA VAL A 56 -2.79 -4.24 1.31
C VAL A 56 -1.92 -5.09 2.24
N GLN A 57 -1.21 -6.10 1.72
CA GLN A 57 -0.25 -6.89 2.51
C GLN A 57 0.96 -6.06 2.94
N LYS A 58 1.51 -5.18 2.08
CA LYS A 58 2.59 -4.26 2.43
C LYS A 58 2.14 -3.26 3.51
N GLU A 59 0.97 -2.64 3.35
CA GLU A 59 0.38 -1.76 4.35
C GLU A 59 0.14 -2.47 5.71
N ALA A 60 -0.22 -3.77 5.69
CA ALA A 60 -0.34 -4.59 6.89
C ALA A 60 1.01 -4.79 7.60
N ILE A 61 2.07 -5.08 6.83
CA ILE A 61 3.44 -5.25 7.31
C ILE A 61 3.97 -3.94 7.94
N ASP A 62 3.75 -2.79 7.30
CA ASP A 62 4.16 -1.48 7.84
C ASP A 62 3.47 -1.16 9.17
N ASN A 63 2.19 -1.52 9.31
CA ASN A 63 1.47 -1.39 10.59
C ASN A 63 1.99 -2.37 11.66
N LEU A 64 2.50 -3.53 11.27
CA LEU A 64 3.12 -4.48 12.20
C LEU A 64 4.49 -3.96 12.68
N TYR A 65 5.31 -3.38 11.80
CA TYR A 65 6.57 -2.74 12.18
C TYR A 65 6.34 -1.58 13.17
N ARG A 66 5.39 -0.69 12.88
CA ARG A 66 5.00 0.39 13.81
C ARG A 66 4.51 -0.12 15.17
N ALA A 67 3.87 -1.29 15.20
CA ALA A 67 3.50 -1.90 16.48
C ALA A 67 4.73 -2.36 17.28
N GLY A 68 5.75 -2.92 16.60
CA GLY A 68 7.04 -3.26 17.19
C GLY A 68 7.76 -2.03 17.75
N GLU A 69 7.85 -0.94 16.99
CA GLU A 69 8.43 0.34 17.43
C GLU A 69 7.79 0.83 18.75
N TYR A 70 6.45 0.79 18.84
CA TYR A 70 5.75 1.17 20.07
C TYR A 70 5.99 0.21 21.25
N ASP A 71 6.20 -1.09 21.00
CA ASP A 71 6.52 -2.06 22.04
C ASP A 71 7.97 -1.89 22.55
N ASP A 72 8.92 -1.59 21.66
CA ASP A 72 10.32 -1.30 22.00
C ASP A 72 10.44 0.01 22.79
N GLU A 73 9.72 1.06 22.38
CA GLU A 73 9.59 2.30 23.16
C GLU A 73 8.96 2.04 24.54
N ALA A 74 7.91 1.21 24.63
CA ALA A 74 7.27 0.85 25.89
C ALA A 74 8.18 -0.02 26.79
N ALA A 75 9.12 -0.77 26.22
CA ALA A 75 10.15 -1.50 26.95
C ALA A 75 11.21 -0.54 27.50
N ARG A 76 11.72 0.39 26.67
CA ARG A 76 12.70 1.41 27.09
C ARG A 76 12.15 2.30 28.21
N LEU A 77 10.94 2.82 28.05
CA LEU A 77 10.29 3.67 29.06
C LEU A 77 10.00 2.90 30.36
N ARG A 78 9.75 1.59 30.31
CA ARG A 78 9.61 0.74 31.51
C ARG A 78 10.95 0.59 32.25
N ALA A 79 12.06 0.40 31.53
CA ALA A 79 13.38 0.36 32.13
C ALA A 79 13.72 1.69 32.81
N GLU A 80 13.47 2.82 32.13
CA GLU A 80 13.65 4.16 32.71
C GLU A 80 12.76 4.36 33.96
N SER A 81 11.49 3.93 33.93
CA SER A 81 10.60 4.03 35.08
C SER A 81 11.13 3.26 36.29
N ALA A 82 11.64 2.03 36.09
CA ALA A 82 12.23 1.23 37.16
C ALA A 82 13.49 1.90 37.76
N GLU A 83 14.32 2.55 36.93
CA GLU A 83 15.45 3.34 37.44
C GLU A 83 15.01 4.56 38.27
N ILE A 84 13.97 5.28 37.83
CA ILE A 84 13.43 6.44 38.56
C ILE A 84 12.75 5.99 39.87
N GLU A 85 12.02 4.87 39.86
CA GLU A 85 11.43 4.27 41.06
C GLU A 85 12.52 3.89 42.07
N ASN A 86 13.60 3.24 41.64
CA ASN A 86 14.76 2.95 42.50
C ASN A 86 15.38 4.22 43.12
N LYS A 87 15.64 5.25 42.30
CA LYS A 87 16.14 6.56 42.78
C LYS A 87 15.16 7.24 43.75
N SER A 88 13.85 7.04 43.57
CA SER A 88 12.83 7.59 44.47
C SER A 88 12.87 6.97 45.87
N TYR A 89 13.16 5.67 46.00
CA TYR A 89 13.33 5.03 47.31
C TYR A 89 14.56 5.58 48.05
N GLU A 90 15.66 5.82 47.35
CA GLU A 90 16.86 6.47 47.91
C GLU A 90 16.58 7.91 48.35
N ALA A 91 15.88 8.69 47.52
CA ALA A 91 15.47 10.06 47.85
C ALA A 91 14.54 10.12 49.08
N VAL A 92 13.57 9.21 49.18
CA VAL A 92 12.69 9.08 50.35
C VAL A 92 13.48 8.72 51.60
N ALA A 93 14.42 7.78 51.53
CA ALA A 93 15.27 7.41 52.67
C ALA A 93 16.14 8.60 53.15
N ASN A 94 16.70 9.38 52.21
CA ASN A 94 17.45 10.59 52.52
C ASN A 94 16.57 11.68 53.17
N PHE A 95 15.36 11.89 52.65
CA PHE A 95 14.37 12.79 53.26
C PHE A 95 13.99 12.35 54.68
N GLU A 96 13.72 11.07 54.91
CA GLU A 96 13.34 10.54 56.21
C GLU A 96 14.46 10.67 57.25
N ASN A 97 15.70 10.36 56.88
CA ASN A 97 16.86 10.58 57.73
C ASN A 97 17.00 12.07 58.12
N GLN A 98 16.84 12.99 57.15
CA GLN A 98 16.86 14.43 57.42
C GLN A 98 15.66 14.89 58.27
N ARG A 99 14.47 14.30 58.08
CA ARG A 99 13.26 14.59 58.87
C ARG A 99 13.45 14.23 60.33
N ILE A 100 14.02 13.06 60.62
CA ILE A 100 14.37 12.60 61.97
C ILE A 100 15.42 13.55 62.59
N TYR A 101 16.48 13.89 61.85
CA TYR A 101 17.53 14.80 62.32
C TYR A 101 16.98 16.20 62.69
N VAL A 102 16.15 16.79 61.82
CA VAL A 102 15.49 18.09 62.06
C VAL A 102 14.53 18.02 63.26
N SER A 103 13.85 16.89 63.48
CA SER A 103 13.02 16.67 64.66
C SER A 103 13.86 16.66 65.95
N GLY A 104 15.05 16.05 65.92
CA GLY A 104 16.01 16.09 67.04
C GLY A 104 16.51 17.51 67.34
N LEU A 105 16.81 18.29 66.29
CA LEU A 105 17.19 19.71 66.44
C LEU A 105 16.07 20.55 67.04
N TYR A 106 14.82 20.34 66.61
CA TYR A 106 13.65 21.04 67.17
C TYR A 106 13.48 20.78 68.66
N SER A 107 13.57 19.51 69.09
CA SER A 107 13.51 19.14 70.51
C SER A 107 14.64 19.77 71.34
N ARG A 108 15.87 19.83 70.80
CA ARG A 108 17.00 20.50 71.47
C ARG A 108 16.80 22.02 71.57
N MET A 109 16.29 22.64 70.51
CA MET A 109 15.97 24.07 70.48
C MET A 109 14.91 24.42 71.52
N GLY A 110 13.81 23.66 71.60
CA GLY A 110 12.78 23.85 72.62
C GLY A 110 13.28 23.63 74.06
N ALA A 111 14.19 22.67 74.28
CA ALA A 111 14.84 22.51 75.59
C ALA A 111 15.70 23.72 75.99
N LEU A 112 16.43 24.32 75.03
CA LEU A 112 17.18 25.56 75.25
C LEU A 112 16.24 26.76 75.47
N GLU A 113 15.11 26.83 74.76
CA GLU A 113 14.09 27.86 74.95
C GLU A 113 13.50 27.82 76.37
N HIS A 114 13.11 26.65 76.85
CA HIS A 114 12.63 26.48 78.22
C HIS A 114 13.70 26.85 79.26
N HIS A 115 14.97 26.49 79.03
CA HIS A 115 16.07 26.88 79.93
C HIS A 115 16.31 28.40 79.94
N LEU A 116 16.27 29.04 78.77
CA LEU A 116 16.37 30.50 78.59
C LEU A 116 15.25 31.22 79.36
N LEU A 117 14.01 30.77 79.20
CA LEU A 117 12.85 31.32 79.91
C LEU A 117 12.96 31.15 81.44
N SER A 118 13.45 29.99 81.91
CA SER A 118 13.69 29.75 83.34
C SER A 118 14.73 30.73 83.90
N VAL A 119 15.93 30.78 83.32
CA VAL A 119 17.03 31.65 83.79
C VAL A 119 16.65 33.13 83.66
N ARG A 120 15.89 33.51 82.64
CA ARG A 120 15.35 34.87 82.52
C ARG A 120 14.40 35.20 83.67
N SER A 121 13.50 34.30 84.04
CA SER A 121 12.61 34.50 85.19
C SER A 121 13.35 34.59 86.53
N GLU A 122 14.45 33.82 86.68
CA GLU A 122 15.34 33.91 87.84
C GLU A 122 16.06 35.27 87.90
N VAL A 123 16.58 35.78 86.76
CA VAL A 123 17.21 37.11 86.68
C VAL A 123 16.20 38.21 87.02
N GLU A 124 14.98 38.16 86.46
CA GLU A 124 13.91 39.12 86.76
C GLU A 124 13.47 39.06 88.24
N GLY A 125 13.50 37.88 88.87
CA GLY A 125 13.27 37.70 90.30
C GLY A 125 14.39 38.29 91.16
N LEU A 126 15.65 38.05 90.79
CA LEU A 126 16.82 38.59 91.49
C LEU A 126 16.92 40.12 91.36
N ASP A 127 16.59 40.70 90.21
CA ASP A 127 16.54 42.17 90.02
C ASP A 127 15.48 42.81 90.94
N LYS A 128 14.29 42.18 91.07
CA LYS A 128 13.25 42.62 92.03
C LYS A 128 13.72 42.50 93.48
N ALA A 129 14.41 41.40 93.83
CA ALA A 129 14.95 41.20 95.18
C ALA A 129 16.06 42.21 95.53
N LEU A 130 16.92 42.56 94.57
CA LEU A 130 17.98 43.57 94.72
C LEU A 130 17.40 44.97 95.00
N GLN A 131 16.32 45.33 94.29
CA GLN A 131 15.59 46.58 94.51
C GLN A 131 14.91 46.63 95.89
N ALA A 132 14.33 45.51 96.34
CA ALA A 132 13.60 45.42 97.60
C ALA A 132 14.50 45.34 98.85
N SER A 133 15.69 44.73 98.75
CA SER A 133 16.59 44.59 99.90
C SER A 133 17.09 45.96 100.39
N ARG A 134 17.21 46.11 101.71
CA ARG A 134 17.74 47.31 102.39
C ARG A 134 19.10 47.08 103.07
N ASP A 135 19.55 45.82 103.13
CA ASP A 135 20.81 45.42 103.76
C ASP A 135 21.95 45.43 102.73
N ARG A 136 23.12 45.94 103.15
CA ARG A 136 24.28 46.15 102.28
C ARG A 136 24.98 44.84 101.93
N GLU A 137 25.04 43.89 102.85
CA GLU A 137 25.68 42.59 102.59
C GLU A 137 24.82 41.72 101.68
N GLN A 138 23.51 41.61 101.99
CA GLN A 138 22.54 40.92 101.13
C GLN A 138 22.50 41.49 99.71
N ARG A 139 22.56 42.83 99.55
CA ARG A 139 22.66 43.45 98.22
C ARG A 139 23.89 43.01 97.44
N ALA A 140 25.06 42.94 98.08
CA ALA A 140 26.29 42.52 97.41
C ALA A 140 26.24 41.04 96.96
N ASP A 141 25.64 40.16 97.75
CA ASP A 141 25.46 38.75 97.38
C ASP A 141 24.39 38.54 96.29
N ILE A 142 23.28 39.31 96.34
CA ILE A 142 22.31 39.33 95.24
C ILE A 142 22.96 39.86 93.97
N GLU A 143 23.71 40.97 94.02
CA GLU A 143 24.40 41.53 92.85
C GLU A 143 25.41 40.54 92.23
N LYS A 144 26.15 39.81 93.07
CA LYS A 144 27.12 38.78 92.65
C LYS A 144 26.45 37.55 92.02
N THR A 145 25.32 37.09 92.56
CA THR A 145 24.54 35.97 91.99
C THR A 145 23.84 36.38 90.70
N LEU A 146 23.27 37.59 90.66
CA LEU A 146 22.63 38.20 89.50
C LEU A 146 23.62 38.41 88.35
N LYS A 147 24.85 38.88 88.62
CA LYS A 147 25.92 38.96 87.61
C LYS A 147 26.28 37.60 87.01
N ARG A 148 26.30 36.52 87.82
CA ARG A 148 26.49 35.14 87.32
C ARG A 148 25.32 34.71 86.43
N LYS A 149 24.09 34.94 86.88
CA LYS A 149 22.86 34.58 86.16
C LYS A 149 22.68 35.37 84.85
N ARG A 150 23.09 36.64 84.79
CA ARG A 150 23.15 37.42 83.52
C ARG A 150 24.19 36.87 82.52
N ASN A 151 25.35 36.43 83.00
CA ASN A 151 26.35 35.78 82.15
C ASN A 151 25.86 34.41 81.63
N GLU A 152 25.18 33.64 82.48
CA GLU A 152 24.51 32.38 82.12
C GLU A 152 23.40 32.61 81.08
N LEU A 153 22.53 33.60 81.29
CA LEU A 153 21.49 33.99 80.34
C LEU A 153 22.09 34.35 78.98
N SER A 154 23.11 35.21 78.93
CA SER A 154 23.75 35.60 77.66
C SER A 154 24.46 34.43 76.96
N LYS A 155 24.89 33.40 77.69
CA LYS A 155 25.41 32.16 77.10
C LYS A 155 24.28 31.34 76.49
N ILE A 156 23.18 31.14 77.21
CA ILE A 156 22.02 30.36 76.75
C ILE A 156 21.34 31.05 75.55
N GLU A 157 21.25 32.38 75.54
CA GLU A 157 20.75 33.17 74.40
C GLU A 157 21.54 32.92 73.11
N ARG A 158 22.88 32.78 73.21
CA ARG A 158 23.73 32.43 72.06
C ARG A 158 23.51 30.98 71.63
N GLU A 159 23.53 30.04 72.57
CA GLU A 159 23.29 28.61 72.28
C GLU A 159 21.92 28.36 71.67
N PHE A 160 20.88 29.06 72.14
CA PHE A 160 19.54 29.01 71.57
C PHE A 160 19.52 29.59 70.14
N LYS A 161 20.15 30.74 69.90
CA LYS A 161 20.23 31.34 68.57
C LYS A 161 20.97 30.42 67.58
N GLU A 162 22.11 29.86 67.98
CA GLU A 162 22.86 28.89 67.17
C GLU A 162 22.04 27.63 66.86
N ALA A 163 21.25 27.15 67.83
CA ALA A 163 20.33 26.02 67.62
C ALA A 163 19.18 26.36 66.66
N ALA A 164 18.63 27.59 66.73
CA ALA A 164 17.58 28.08 65.85
C ALA A 164 18.08 28.27 64.41
N ASP A 165 19.23 28.93 64.22
CA ASP A 165 19.87 29.11 62.91
C ASP A 165 20.19 27.76 62.25
N LEU A 166 20.65 26.78 63.05
CA LEU A 166 20.90 25.41 62.59
C LEU A 166 19.60 24.68 62.22
N TYR A 167 18.57 24.76 63.06
CA TYR A 167 17.25 24.17 62.79
C TYR A 167 16.66 24.71 61.49
N GLU A 168 16.68 26.03 61.27
CA GLU A 168 16.19 26.64 60.03
C GLU A 168 16.93 26.13 58.80
N ARG A 169 18.27 26.10 58.84
CA ARG A 169 19.10 25.61 57.72
C ARG A 169 18.74 24.18 57.34
N GLU A 170 18.66 23.30 58.33
CA GLU A 170 18.39 21.88 58.12
C GLU A 170 16.93 21.59 57.77
N SER A 171 15.99 22.43 58.23
CA SER A 171 14.58 22.40 57.81
C SER A 171 14.40 22.84 56.36
N ARG A 172 15.14 23.87 55.89
CA ARG A 172 15.18 24.24 54.46
C ARG A 172 15.75 23.10 53.60
N ARG A 173 16.80 22.43 54.07
CA ARG A 173 17.37 21.23 53.41
C ARG A 173 16.36 20.09 53.31
N LYS A 174 15.65 19.78 54.41
CA LYS A 174 14.55 18.80 54.43
C LYS A 174 13.47 19.11 53.38
N SER A 175 13.04 20.37 53.28
CA SER A 175 12.07 20.79 52.27
C SER A 175 12.60 20.71 50.84
N SER A 176 13.90 20.82 50.62
CA SER A 176 14.52 20.58 49.30
C SER A 176 14.50 19.09 48.92
N LEU A 177 14.82 18.19 49.86
CA LEU A 177 14.76 16.74 49.63
C LEU A 177 13.33 16.27 49.35
N TRP A 178 12.33 16.86 50.01
CA TRP A 178 10.93 16.55 49.72
C TRP A 178 10.52 16.88 48.27
N LYS A 179 10.94 18.05 47.76
CA LYS A 179 10.70 18.44 46.36
C LYS A 179 11.36 17.51 45.35
N GLU A 180 12.52 16.94 45.70
CA GLU A 180 13.21 15.94 44.88
C GLU A 180 12.40 14.63 44.83
N VAL A 181 11.87 14.17 45.97
CA VAL A 181 10.94 13.02 46.03
C VAL A 181 9.69 13.28 45.18
N GLU A 182 9.03 14.42 45.34
CA GLU A 182 7.85 14.80 44.55
C GLU A 182 8.15 14.83 43.04
N HIS A 183 9.31 15.35 42.64
CA HIS A 183 9.74 15.37 41.24
C HIS A 183 9.98 13.97 40.67
N LEU A 184 10.66 13.09 41.41
CA LEU A 184 10.91 11.70 40.99
C LEU A 184 9.60 10.91 40.87
N TRP A 185 8.66 11.07 41.81
CA TRP A 185 7.34 10.44 41.74
C TRP A 185 6.51 10.95 40.57
N ALA A 186 6.51 12.27 40.31
CA ALA A 186 5.82 12.84 39.14
C ALA A 186 6.39 12.28 37.81
N ARG A 187 7.72 12.14 37.71
CA ARG A 187 8.37 11.54 36.54
C ARG A 187 8.08 10.04 36.40
N ALA A 188 8.08 9.29 37.50
CA ALA A 188 7.72 7.85 37.48
C ALA A 188 6.27 7.65 37.02
N LEU A 189 5.34 8.52 37.44
CA LEU A 189 3.95 8.48 36.98
C LEU A 189 3.84 8.76 35.48
N ASP A 190 4.51 9.80 34.97
CA ASP A 190 4.53 10.16 33.55
C ASP A 190 5.09 9.04 32.66
N LEU A 191 6.21 8.43 33.07
CA LEU A 191 6.80 7.29 32.38
C LEU A 191 5.86 6.07 32.37
N ASN A 192 5.24 5.74 33.51
CA ASN A 192 4.30 4.62 33.61
C ASN A 192 3.03 4.83 32.75
N LEU A 193 2.49 6.05 32.71
CA LEU A 193 1.37 6.40 31.83
C LEU A 193 1.76 6.33 30.35
N SER A 194 2.95 6.83 29.99
CA SER A 194 3.50 6.75 28.64
C SER A 194 3.69 5.30 28.17
N VAL A 195 4.20 4.42 29.04
CA VAL A 195 4.30 2.98 28.78
C VAL A 195 2.93 2.35 28.48
N ALA A 196 1.89 2.73 29.23
CA ALA A 196 0.53 2.24 28.99
C ALA A 196 -0.03 2.74 27.65
N GLU A 197 0.17 4.02 27.31
CA GLU A 197 -0.27 4.60 26.04
C GLU A 197 0.40 3.92 24.84
N LYS A 198 1.72 3.70 24.90
CA LYS A 198 2.50 3.02 23.85
C LYS A 198 2.03 1.58 23.64
N LYS A 199 1.76 0.82 24.71
CA LYS A 199 1.14 -0.53 24.60
C LYS A 199 -0.24 -0.51 23.94
N VAL A 200 -1.07 0.50 24.22
CA VAL A 200 -2.38 0.65 23.56
C VAL A 200 -2.22 1.00 22.07
N LYS A 201 -1.23 1.83 21.71
CA LYS A 201 -0.88 2.15 20.32
C LYS A 201 -0.40 0.91 19.57
N SER A 202 0.54 0.13 20.12
CA SER A 202 0.96 -1.16 19.55
C SER A 202 -0.24 -2.08 19.31
N LYS A 203 -1.07 -2.34 20.33
CA LYS A 203 -2.26 -3.20 20.19
C LYS A 203 -3.19 -2.71 19.09
N ARG A 204 -3.40 -1.40 18.95
CA ARG A 204 -4.23 -0.82 17.88
C ARG A 204 -3.62 -1.09 16.50
N CYS A 205 -2.32 -0.86 16.33
CA CYS A 205 -1.61 -1.13 15.08
C CYS A 205 -1.64 -2.62 14.70
N ARG A 206 -1.44 -3.54 15.66
CA ARG A 206 -1.61 -5.00 15.44
C ARG A 206 -3.01 -5.36 14.94
N MET A 207 -4.08 -4.85 15.58
CA MET A 207 -5.46 -5.10 15.13
C MET A 207 -5.74 -4.53 13.73
N VAL A 208 -5.11 -3.42 13.34
CA VAL A 208 -5.23 -2.86 11.99
C VAL A 208 -4.50 -3.75 10.98
N ALA A 209 -3.26 -4.16 11.28
CA ALA A 209 -2.48 -5.09 10.47
C ALA A 209 -3.23 -6.43 10.28
N GLU A 210 -3.77 -7.04 11.33
CA GLU A 210 -4.58 -8.27 11.24
C GLU A 210 -5.79 -8.13 10.30
N LYS A 211 -6.51 -6.99 10.36
CA LYS A 211 -7.64 -6.72 9.46
C LYS A 211 -7.16 -6.57 8.01
N MET A 212 -6.03 -5.91 7.79
CA MET A 212 -5.43 -5.77 6.45
C MET A 212 -4.95 -7.11 5.90
N PHE A 213 -4.28 -7.95 6.70
CA PHE A 213 -3.89 -9.31 6.29
C PHE A 213 -5.11 -10.16 5.89
N ARG A 214 -6.20 -10.14 6.68
CA ARG A 214 -7.44 -10.85 6.31
C ARG A 214 -8.02 -10.35 4.98
N LYS A 215 -8.00 -9.02 4.74
CA LYS A 215 -8.44 -8.43 3.47
C LYS A 215 -7.51 -8.82 2.30
N ALA A 216 -6.20 -8.88 2.52
CA ALA A 216 -5.25 -9.33 1.52
C ALA A 216 -5.47 -10.80 1.13
N GLU A 217 -5.70 -11.69 2.11
CA GLU A 217 -6.03 -13.10 1.83
C GLU A 217 -7.37 -13.25 1.10
N GLN A 218 -8.41 -12.48 1.47
CA GLN A 218 -9.68 -12.45 0.71
C GLN A 218 -9.47 -12.03 -0.75
N LEU A 219 -8.59 -11.06 -1.02
CA LEU A 219 -8.24 -10.64 -2.38
C LEU A 219 -7.45 -11.74 -3.12
N LYS A 220 -6.52 -12.45 -2.46
CA LYS A 220 -5.82 -13.60 -3.06
C LYS A 220 -6.75 -14.76 -3.38
N GLU A 221 -7.70 -15.07 -2.50
CA GLU A 221 -8.74 -16.06 -2.77
C GLU A 221 -9.61 -15.66 -3.97
N SER A 222 -9.98 -14.37 -4.07
CA SER A 222 -10.70 -13.84 -5.23
C SER A 222 -9.89 -13.95 -6.52
N ALA A 223 -8.59 -13.62 -6.50
CA ALA A 223 -7.70 -13.76 -7.64
C ALA A 223 -7.59 -15.23 -8.10
N ARG A 224 -7.44 -16.18 -7.16
CA ARG A 224 -7.40 -17.63 -7.46
C ARG A 224 -8.71 -18.15 -8.07
N ARG A 225 -9.87 -17.61 -7.67
CA ARG A 225 -11.16 -17.96 -8.30
C ARG A 225 -11.22 -17.46 -9.74
N LEU A 226 -10.81 -16.21 -9.97
CA LEU A 226 -10.73 -15.64 -11.32
C LEU A 226 -9.70 -16.39 -12.20
N GLU A 227 -8.59 -16.88 -11.64
CA GLU A 227 -7.63 -17.75 -12.35
C GLU A 227 -8.26 -19.07 -12.80
N GLN A 228 -9.10 -19.69 -11.95
CA GLN A 228 -9.85 -20.90 -12.30
C GLN A 228 -10.91 -20.63 -13.36
N GLU A 229 -11.64 -19.50 -13.26
CA GLU A 229 -12.60 -19.06 -14.27
C GLU A 229 -11.91 -18.75 -15.62
N LEU A 230 -10.72 -18.16 -15.60
CA LEU A 230 -9.93 -17.90 -16.80
C LEU A 230 -9.50 -19.20 -17.48
N GLU A 231 -9.02 -20.20 -16.72
CA GLU A 231 -8.62 -21.47 -17.32
C GLU A 231 -9.82 -22.28 -17.84
N ALA A 232 -10.96 -22.23 -17.14
CA ALA A 232 -12.23 -22.75 -17.67
C ALA A 232 -12.68 -22.02 -18.95
N SER A 233 -12.47 -20.70 -19.04
CA SER A 233 -12.77 -19.94 -20.25
C SER A 233 -11.85 -20.29 -21.42
N LYS A 234 -10.55 -20.50 -21.17
CA LYS A 234 -9.61 -21.01 -22.17
C LYS A 234 -9.95 -22.44 -22.61
N GLY A 235 -10.44 -23.29 -21.70
CA GLY A 235 -10.96 -24.62 -22.04
C GLY A 235 -12.10 -24.53 -23.05
N ARG A 236 -13.13 -23.74 -22.74
CA ARG A 236 -14.26 -23.48 -23.65
C ARG A 236 -13.82 -22.86 -24.98
N HIS A 237 -12.86 -21.94 -24.98
CA HIS A 237 -12.29 -21.36 -26.21
C HIS A 237 -11.61 -22.42 -27.08
N ARG A 238 -10.77 -23.29 -26.50
CA ARG A 238 -10.14 -24.42 -27.23
C ARG A 238 -11.18 -25.39 -27.81
N GLU A 239 -12.21 -25.74 -27.05
CA GLU A 239 -13.32 -26.59 -27.51
C GLU A 239 -14.07 -25.94 -28.68
N LYS A 240 -14.37 -24.64 -28.58
CA LYS A 240 -15.04 -23.87 -29.64
C LYS A 240 -14.18 -23.67 -30.88
N LEU A 241 -12.86 -23.53 -30.71
CA LEU A 241 -11.91 -23.43 -31.82
C LEU A 241 -11.82 -24.76 -32.57
N GLN A 242 -11.81 -25.89 -31.86
CA GLN A 242 -11.91 -27.22 -32.47
C GLN A 242 -13.25 -27.43 -33.20
N GLN A 243 -14.37 -26.96 -32.64
CA GLN A 243 -15.68 -26.98 -33.33
C GLN A 243 -15.66 -26.13 -34.60
N PHE A 244 -15.10 -24.92 -34.55
CA PHE A 244 -14.94 -24.03 -35.70
C PHE A 244 -14.06 -24.66 -36.79
N GLU A 245 -12.87 -25.17 -36.45
CA GLU A 245 -12.00 -25.87 -37.39
C GLU A 245 -12.66 -27.12 -38.00
N HIS A 246 -13.44 -27.86 -37.21
CA HIS A 246 -14.16 -29.05 -37.68
C HIS A 246 -15.23 -28.67 -38.69
N HIS A 247 -16.11 -27.73 -38.33
CA HIS A 247 -17.19 -27.21 -39.18
C HIS A 247 -16.65 -26.59 -40.48
N LEU A 248 -15.49 -25.94 -40.42
CA LEU A 248 -14.77 -25.43 -41.58
C LEU A 248 -14.24 -26.57 -42.47
N LYS A 249 -13.62 -27.61 -41.89
CA LYS A 249 -13.13 -28.80 -42.63
C LYS A 249 -14.26 -29.65 -43.24
N GLU A 250 -15.46 -29.65 -42.64
CA GLU A 250 -16.63 -30.34 -43.20
C GLU A 250 -17.11 -29.73 -44.54
N ALA A 251 -16.92 -28.42 -44.75
CA ALA A 251 -17.24 -27.74 -46.01
C ALA A 251 -16.59 -28.42 -47.23
N GLY A 252 -15.35 -28.91 -47.09
CA GLY A 252 -14.65 -29.61 -48.15
C GLY A 252 -15.32 -30.91 -48.60
N LYS A 253 -16.06 -31.58 -47.71
CA LYS A 253 -16.86 -32.77 -48.02
C LYS A 253 -18.24 -32.41 -48.56
N LEU A 254 -18.89 -31.42 -47.95
CA LEU A 254 -20.24 -30.97 -48.33
C LEU A 254 -20.26 -30.36 -49.74
N PHE A 255 -19.21 -29.64 -50.13
CA PHE A 255 -19.20 -28.80 -51.34
C PHE A 255 -18.09 -29.16 -52.37
N ASP A 256 -17.41 -30.31 -52.22
CA ASP A 256 -16.22 -30.76 -53.01
C ASP A 256 -15.20 -29.62 -53.28
N CYS A 257 -14.80 -28.92 -52.20
CA CYS A 257 -13.93 -27.74 -52.26
C CYS A 257 -12.63 -27.91 -51.46
N LEU A 258 -11.61 -27.10 -51.74
CA LEU A 258 -10.46 -26.97 -50.84
C LEU A 258 -10.85 -26.03 -49.72
N VAL A 259 -10.42 -26.34 -48.51
CA VAL A 259 -10.67 -25.53 -47.32
C VAL A 259 -9.35 -24.88 -46.90
N GLY A 260 -9.28 -23.55 -46.97
CA GLY A 260 -8.27 -22.75 -46.27
C GLY A 260 -8.82 -22.22 -44.94
N GLU A 261 -8.02 -21.41 -44.26
CA GLU A 261 -8.39 -20.83 -42.96
C GLU A 261 -9.51 -19.79 -43.08
N GLU A 262 -9.50 -18.98 -44.14
CA GLU A 262 -10.44 -17.88 -44.37
C GLU A 262 -11.24 -17.99 -45.68
N PHE A 263 -10.89 -18.96 -46.53
CA PHE A 263 -11.40 -19.10 -47.89
C PHE A 263 -11.72 -20.56 -48.23
N LEU A 264 -12.78 -20.76 -49.01
CA LEU A 264 -13.03 -21.99 -49.74
C LEU A 264 -12.59 -21.82 -51.19
N TYR A 265 -12.03 -22.87 -51.80
CA TYR A 265 -11.51 -22.81 -53.17
C TYR A 265 -12.02 -23.92 -54.08
N TRP A 266 -12.26 -23.57 -55.35
CA TRP A 266 -12.62 -24.51 -56.41
C TRP A 266 -11.76 -24.30 -57.66
N PRO A 267 -11.06 -25.32 -58.19
CA PRO A 267 -10.29 -25.20 -59.42
C PRO A 267 -11.18 -24.80 -60.61
N ALA A 268 -10.82 -23.73 -61.33
CA ALA A 268 -11.62 -23.26 -62.45
C ALA A 268 -11.43 -24.15 -63.69
N LYS A 269 -12.54 -24.60 -64.27
CA LYS A 269 -12.54 -25.45 -65.49
C LYS A 269 -12.24 -24.66 -66.77
N GLU A 270 -12.52 -23.36 -66.76
CA GLU A 270 -12.31 -22.43 -67.88
C GLU A 270 -10.83 -22.07 -68.08
N LYS A 271 -10.07 -21.97 -66.97
CA LYS A 271 -8.66 -21.56 -66.95
C LYS A 271 -7.90 -22.40 -65.92
N THR A 272 -7.05 -23.32 -66.38
CA THR A 272 -6.27 -24.24 -65.52
C THR A 272 -5.31 -23.54 -64.54
N ALA A 273 -4.98 -22.27 -64.80
CA ALA A 273 -4.17 -21.40 -63.96
C ALA A 273 -4.97 -20.64 -62.89
N SER A 274 -6.31 -20.68 -62.92
CA SER A 274 -7.17 -19.89 -62.04
C SER A 274 -7.98 -20.78 -61.09
N VAL A 275 -8.35 -20.20 -59.95
CA VAL A 275 -9.11 -20.86 -58.89
C VAL A 275 -10.19 -19.88 -58.42
N TYR A 276 -11.43 -20.35 -58.29
CA TYR A 276 -12.48 -19.56 -57.65
C TYR A 276 -12.26 -19.60 -56.14
N CYS A 277 -12.26 -18.44 -55.47
CA CYS A 277 -12.22 -18.36 -54.02
C CYS A 277 -13.51 -17.73 -53.47
N VAL A 278 -13.92 -18.18 -52.29
CA VAL A 278 -15.10 -17.68 -51.56
C VAL A 278 -14.68 -17.39 -50.13
N PRO A 279 -14.69 -16.12 -49.68
CA PRO A 279 -14.40 -15.76 -48.30
C PRO A 279 -15.44 -16.35 -47.34
N VAL A 280 -14.99 -16.84 -46.19
CA VAL A 280 -15.86 -17.36 -45.11
C VAL A 280 -16.15 -16.30 -44.04
N ALA A 281 -15.72 -15.06 -44.28
CA ALA A 281 -15.88 -13.88 -43.44
C ALA A 281 -15.98 -12.63 -44.32
N ASN A 282 -16.58 -11.56 -43.80
CA ASN A 282 -16.39 -10.23 -44.37
C ASN A 282 -14.99 -9.75 -43.98
N GLN A 283 -14.17 -9.37 -44.96
CA GLN A 283 -12.82 -8.83 -44.74
C GLN A 283 -12.73 -7.44 -45.42
N PRO A 284 -13.06 -6.35 -44.69
CA PRO A 284 -13.06 -4.98 -45.22
C PRO A 284 -11.66 -4.32 -45.24
N ALA A 285 -10.61 -5.11 -45.02
CA ALA A 285 -9.21 -4.67 -45.00
C ALA A 285 -8.27 -5.88 -45.13
N GLY A 286 -7.03 -5.64 -45.54
CA GLY A 286 -5.96 -6.65 -45.64
C GLY A 286 -5.73 -7.21 -47.05
N TYR A 287 -6.66 -7.01 -47.97
CA TYR A 287 -6.60 -7.45 -49.37
C TYR A 287 -6.63 -6.27 -50.34
N ASN A 288 -6.45 -6.56 -51.63
CA ASN A 288 -6.49 -5.54 -52.69
C ASN A 288 -7.91 -5.01 -53.02
N ILE A 289 -8.94 -5.64 -52.45
CA ILE A 289 -10.36 -5.26 -52.53
C ILE A 289 -11.07 -5.63 -51.22
N ASP A 290 -12.23 -5.03 -50.95
CA ASP A 290 -13.11 -5.44 -49.86
C ASP A 290 -13.79 -6.78 -50.21
N LEU A 291 -13.82 -7.69 -49.24
CA LEU A 291 -14.34 -9.05 -49.43
C LEU A 291 -15.61 -9.28 -48.61
N GLU A 292 -16.66 -9.76 -49.26
CA GLU A 292 -17.92 -10.17 -48.65
C GLU A 292 -17.98 -11.69 -48.50
N ALA A 293 -18.48 -12.17 -47.36
CA ALA A 293 -18.66 -13.58 -47.07
C ALA A 293 -19.62 -14.24 -48.07
N GLY A 294 -19.22 -15.37 -48.66
CA GLY A 294 -20.04 -16.12 -49.61
C GLY A 294 -20.07 -15.60 -51.05
N GLN A 295 -19.47 -14.42 -51.34
CA GLN A 295 -19.27 -13.97 -52.73
C GLN A 295 -18.17 -14.79 -53.42
N VAL A 296 -18.27 -14.94 -54.75
CA VAL A 296 -17.31 -15.70 -55.56
C VAL A 296 -16.36 -14.75 -56.28
N TYR A 297 -15.07 -14.88 -55.98
CA TYR A 297 -13.98 -14.13 -56.60
C TYR A 297 -13.07 -15.08 -57.40
N LEU A 298 -12.14 -14.52 -58.18
CA LEU A 298 -11.12 -15.28 -58.90
C LEU A 298 -9.73 -14.96 -58.35
N VAL A 299 -8.92 -15.99 -58.17
CA VAL A 299 -7.49 -15.86 -57.83
C VAL A 299 -6.64 -16.67 -58.80
N ASP A 300 -5.43 -16.18 -59.06
CA ASP A 300 -4.41 -16.93 -59.79
C ASP A 300 -3.81 -18.02 -58.89
N ARG A 301 -3.54 -19.20 -59.46
CA ARG A 301 -3.05 -20.38 -58.72
C ARG A 301 -1.63 -20.21 -58.16
N GLN A 302 -0.80 -19.33 -58.73
CA GLN A 302 0.55 -19.04 -58.24
C GLN A 302 0.56 -17.91 -57.21
N ARG A 303 -0.27 -16.88 -57.41
CA ARG A 303 -0.35 -15.71 -56.51
C ARG A 303 -1.30 -15.90 -55.32
N GLY A 304 -2.27 -16.79 -55.43
CA GLY A 304 -3.26 -17.05 -54.37
C GLY A 304 -4.06 -15.81 -53.99
N VAL A 305 -4.38 -15.68 -52.70
CA VAL A 305 -5.20 -14.59 -52.15
C VAL A 305 -4.47 -13.24 -52.04
N GLU A 306 -3.19 -13.14 -52.41
CA GLU A 306 -2.48 -11.85 -52.48
C GLU A 306 -3.04 -10.92 -53.56
N PHE A 307 -3.76 -11.46 -54.54
CA PHE A 307 -4.39 -10.68 -55.60
C PHE A 307 -5.70 -11.32 -56.05
N ILE A 308 -6.80 -10.74 -55.60
CA ILE A 308 -8.16 -11.21 -55.80
C ILE A 308 -8.84 -10.35 -56.86
N GLU A 309 -9.40 -11.00 -57.89
CA GLU A 309 -10.15 -10.35 -58.96
C GLU A 309 -11.67 -10.48 -58.70
N PRO A 310 -12.43 -9.37 -58.72
CA PRO A 310 -13.88 -9.43 -58.56
C PRO A 310 -14.54 -10.01 -59.82
N LEU A 311 -15.46 -10.98 -59.63
CA LEU A 311 -16.25 -11.54 -60.72
C LEU A 311 -17.62 -10.82 -60.79
N PRO A 312 -18.13 -10.50 -61.99
CA PRO A 312 -19.39 -9.78 -62.14
C PRO A 312 -20.56 -10.58 -61.56
N PRO A 313 -21.46 -9.97 -60.75
CA PRO A 313 -22.54 -10.70 -60.07
C PRO A 313 -23.47 -11.43 -61.03
N GLY A 314 -24.17 -12.46 -60.53
CA GLY A 314 -24.99 -13.38 -61.33
C GLY A 314 -26.07 -12.67 -62.15
N GLY A 315 -25.84 -12.54 -63.47
CA GLY A 315 -26.78 -11.94 -64.41
C GLY A 315 -26.12 -11.34 -65.64
N MET A 316 -24.95 -10.71 -65.47
CA MET A 316 -24.16 -10.23 -66.60
C MET A 316 -23.33 -11.38 -67.18
N GLN A 317 -23.84 -12.01 -68.24
CA GLN A 317 -22.93 -12.56 -69.25
C GLN A 317 -22.12 -11.40 -69.82
N SER A 318 -20.82 -11.59 -70.01
CA SER A 318 -19.95 -10.62 -70.69
C SER A 318 -20.25 -10.57 -72.20
N GLN A 319 -21.47 -10.17 -72.56
CA GLN A 319 -21.73 -9.49 -73.83
C GLN A 319 -21.26 -8.04 -73.66
N ASP A 320 -19.95 -7.88 -73.73
CA ASP A 320 -19.28 -6.86 -74.54
C ASP A 320 -17.78 -6.91 -74.25
N ASN A 321 -17.00 -7.17 -75.31
CA ASN A 321 -15.61 -6.77 -75.33
C ASN A 321 -15.59 -5.24 -75.39
N ASP A 322 -15.53 -4.54 -74.25
CA ASP A 322 -15.28 -3.09 -74.28
C ASP A 322 -13.87 -2.87 -74.83
N PRO A 323 -13.72 -2.32 -76.07
CA PRO A 323 -12.42 -2.21 -76.72
C PRO A 323 -11.44 -1.30 -75.95
N ARG A 324 -11.94 -0.50 -74.99
CA ARG A 324 -11.11 0.38 -74.14
C ARG A 324 -10.24 -0.42 -73.15
N ILE A 325 -10.73 -1.56 -72.65
CA ILE A 325 -9.97 -2.41 -71.72
C ILE A 325 -8.84 -3.10 -72.48
N ASP A 326 -9.13 -3.64 -73.67
CA ASP A 326 -8.13 -4.21 -74.59
C ASP A 326 -7.09 -3.17 -75.06
N GLU A 327 -7.43 -1.89 -75.09
CA GLU A 327 -6.49 -0.81 -75.42
C GLU A 327 -5.58 -0.46 -74.23
N PHE A 328 -6.10 -0.52 -72.99
CA PHE A 328 -5.34 -0.26 -71.76
C PHE A 328 -4.25 -1.32 -71.49
N PHE A 329 -4.51 -2.58 -71.84
CA PHE A 329 -3.53 -3.67 -71.68
C PHE A 329 -2.56 -3.84 -72.86
N LYS A 330 -2.71 -3.09 -73.97
CA LYS A 330 -1.78 -3.10 -75.12
C LYS A 330 -0.54 -2.23 -74.89
N VAL A 331 0.21 -2.52 -73.83
CA VAL A 331 1.57 -1.97 -73.64
C VAL A 331 2.49 -2.55 -74.72
N ARG A 332 2.87 -1.73 -75.70
CA ARG A 332 3.74 -2.14 -76.82
C ARG A 332 5.14 -2.55 -76.35
N PRO A 333 5.64 -3.75 -76.70
CA PRO A 333 7.07 -4.03 -76.63
C PRO A 333 7.78 -3.49 -77.88
N GLY A 334 8.68 -2.51 -77.70
CA GLY A 334 9.71 -2.18 -78.69
C GLY A 334 9.59 -0.84 -79.40
N ALA A 335 10.39 0.13 -78.94
CA ALA A 335 10.93 1.21 -79.77
C ALA A 335 12.39 1.45 -79.34
N LYS A 336 13.36 1.07 -80.18
CA LYS A 336 14.80 1.32 -79.96
C LYS A 336 15.32 2.32 -81.00
N ALA A 337 16.00 3.36 -80.52
CA ALA A 337 16.97 4.21 -81.24
C ALA A 337 16.43 4.98 -82.49
N THR A 338 16.98 6.11 -82.95
CA THR A 338 18.20 6.87 -82.63
C THR A 338 17.79 8.30 -82.16
N ALA A 339 18.59 9.37 -82.03
CA ALA A 339 19.96 9.67 -82.46
C ALA A 339 20.68 10.67 -81.51
N ALA A 340 21.74 11.32 -82.00
CA ALA A 340 22.67 12.17 -81.26
C ALA A 340 22.43 13.69 -81.40
N ALA A 341 22.88 14.45 -80.39
CA ALA A 341 23.32 15.84 -80.53
C ALA A 341 24.60 16.04 -79.67
N LYS A 342 25.47 16.97 -80.09
CA LYS A 342 26.86 17.14 -79.60
C LYS A 342 26.98 18.04 -78.35
N PRO A 343 28.13 18.01 -77.65
CA PRO A 343 28.42 18.90 -76.52
C PRO A 343 28.86 20.31 -76.96
N SER A 344 28.73 21.28 -76.06
CA SER A 344 29.39 22.59 -76.13
C SER A 344 29.67 23.13 -74.72
N ASP A 345 30.87 23.69 -74.56
CA ASP A 345 31.52 24.09 -73.31
C ASP A 345 30.80 25.17 -72.48
N ALA A 346 30.91 25.05 -71.15
CA ALA A 346 31.25 26.12 -70.20
C ALA A 346 31.69 25.52 -68.86
#